data_AF-A0A8X6VYA3-F1
#
_entry.id   AF-A0A8X6VYA3-F1
#
_cell.length_a   1.000
_cell.length_b   1.000
_cell.length_c   1.000
_cell.angle_alpha   90.00
_cell.angle_beta   90.00
_cell.angle_gamma   90.00
#
_symmetry.space_group_name_H-M   'P 1'
#
loop_
_entity.id
_entity.type
_entity.pdbx_description
1 polymer ?
#
loop_
_entity_poly.entity_id
_entity_poly.type
_entity_poly.pdbx_seq_one_letter_code
_entity_poly.pdbx_strand_id
1 'polypeptide(L)'
;MENRKETTIEERKLVIKLSNEGKSQQNIAKVVGRSVNCIQKILQKFKKTASTFNNLGRYVSAGTVRRVLRKAGYNGRVARKKALNCDESKFNIFGSDGRRMVWRKPNTSHHPKYTIPTAKHAGGSVMVWGRMTASGVGKLVFIDGIMHKMAYLNILQNNLKESADKLGLVSNFPFQQDNDPEHTAFGCKSMAALSLSEST
;
A
#
# COMPACT_ATOMS: atom_id res chain seq x y z
N MET A 1 12.66 38.98 32.14
CA MET A 1 13.01 37.55 32.19
C MET A 1 13.28 37.10 30.77
N GLU A 2 14.52 36.74 30.45
CA GLU A 2 14.91 36.33 29.10
C GLU A 2 14.28 34.96 28.76
N ASN A 3 13.53 34.89 27.66
CA ASN A 3 12.85 33.67 27.24
C ASN A 3 13.86 32.54 27.02
N ARG A 4 13.64 31.38 27.65
CA ARG A 4 14.44 30.18 27.40
C ARG A 4 14.33 29.81 25.91
N LYS A 5 15.40 30.04 25.13
CA LYS A 5 15.46 29.67 23.71
C LYS A 5 15.33 28.15 23.55
N GLU A 6 14.20 27.68 23.01
CA GLU A 6 14.01 26.27 22.66
C GLU A 6 15.11 25.79 21.71
N THR A 7 15.56 24.54 21.88
CA THR A 7 16.47 23.88 20.93
C THR A 7 15.71 23.42 19.69
N THR A 8 16.22 23.82 18.53
CA THR A 8 15.73 23.47 17.20
C THR A 8 15.90 21.98 16.91
N ILE A 9 15.19 21.49 15.89
CA ILE A 9 15.28 20.08 15.46
C ILE A 9 16.69 19.75 14.94
N GLU A 10 17.32 20.69 14.22
CA GLU A 10 18.65 20.50 13.64
C GLU A 10 19.74 20.44 14.72
N GLU A 11 19.69 21.29 15.74
CA GLU A 11 20.57 21.18 16.90
C GLU A 11 20.46 19.80 17.58
N ARG A 12 19.25 19.25 17.73
CA ARG A 12 19.05 17.92 18.35
C ARG A 12 19.56 16.78 17.49
N LYS A 13 19.34 16.83 16.18
CA LYS A 13 19.92 15.85 15.24
C LYS A 13 21.44 15.85 15.31
N LEU A 14 22.05 17.04 15.35
CA LEU A 14 23.49 17.21 15.45
C LEU A 14 24.04 16.61 16.76
N VAL A 15 23.37 16.85 17.89
CA VAL A 15 23.73 16.26 19.19
C VAL A 15 23.74 14.73 19.17
N ILE A 16 22.71 14.12 18.58
CA ILE A 16 22.59 12.66 18.51
C ILE A 16 23.66 12.08 17.58
N LYS A 17 23.90 12.71 16.44
CA LYS A 17 24.95 12.29 15.51
C LYS A 17 26.32 12.27 16.19
N LEU A 18 26.72 13.37 16.83
CA LEU A 18 28.01 13.47 17.51
C LEU A 18 28.13 12.50 18.70
N SER A 19 27.01 12.19 19.38
CA SER A 19 26.99 11.19 20.45
C SER A 19 27.15 9.77 19.92
N ASN A 20 26.57 9.44 18.76
CA ASN A 20 26.73 8.13 18.13
C ASN A 20 28.15 7.94 17.56
N GLU A 21 28.82 9.04 17.17
CA GLU A 21 30.24 9.09 16.82
C GLU A 21 31.18 8.95 18.04
N GLY A 22 30.64 8.78 19.26
CA GLY A 22 31.42 8.57 20.48
C GLY A 22 32.00 9.85 21.10
N LYS A 23 31.58 11.05 20.68
CA LYS A 23 32.09 12.30 21.27
C LYS A 23 31.52 12.54 22.66
N SER A 24 32.33 13.13 23.54
CA SER A 24 31.93 13.48 24.90
C SER A 24 30.87 14.59 24.92
N GLN A 25 30.01 14.59 25.93
CA GLN A 25 28.95 15.60 26.07
C GLN A 25 29.50 17.04 26.19
N GLN A 26 30.70 17.19 26.75
CA GLN A 26 31.38 18.50 26.83
C GLN A 26 31.82 19.01 25.46
N ASN A 27 32.36 18.13 24.60
CA ASN A 27 32.74 18.52 23.24
C ASN A 27 31.50 18.84 22.39
N ILE A 28 30.41 18.08 22.56
CA ILE A 28 29.14 18.35 21.89
C ILE A 28 28.56 19.70 22.34
N ALA A 29 28.59 19.99 23.64
CA ALA A 29 28.14 21.27 24.20
C ALA A 29 28.87 22.48 23.60
N LYS A 30 30.20 22.37 23.43
CA LYS A 30 31.02 23.41 22.79
C LYS A 30 30.65 23.63 21.33
N VAL A 31 30.46 22.55 20.56
CA VAL A 31 30.13 22.63 19.13
C VAL A 31 28.72 23.19 18.88
N VAL A 32 27.75 22.79 19.71
CA VAL A 32 26.34 23.20 19.54
C VAL A 32 26.05 24.54 20.24
N GLY A 33 26.96 25.03 21.08
CA GLY A 33 26.79 26.29 21.83
C GLY A 33 25.71 26.19 22.91
N ARG A 34 25.54 25.02 23.54
CA ARG A 34 24.51 24.75 24.55
C ARG A 34 25.12 24.15 25.81
N SER A 35 24.44 24.31 26.95
CA SER A 35 24.92 23.77 28.22
C SER A 35 24.95 22.23 28.20
N VAL A 36 25.91 21.64 28.91
CA VAL A 36 26.05 20.18 29.04
C VAL A 36 24.77 19.53 29.56
N ASN A 37 24.07 20.18 30.50
CA ASN A 37 22.77 19.73 31.00
C ASN A 37 21.69 19.69 29.91
N CYS A 38 21.71 20.61 28.94
CA CYS A 38 20.79 20.58 27.81
C CYS A 38 21.07 19.35 26.92
N ILE A 39 22.34 19.09 26.62
CA ILE A 39 22.79 17.93 25.84
C ILE A 39 22.37 16.63 26.53
N GLN A 40 22.61 16.52 27.84
CA GLN A 40 22.25 15.36 28.65
C GLN A 40 20.73 15.07 28.59
N LYS A 41 19.89 16.10 28.74
CA LYS A 41 18.43 15.97 28.66
C LYS A 41 17.97 15.53 27.27
N ILE A 42 18.59 16.03 26.20
CA ILE A 42 18.29 15.62 24.82
C ILE A 42 18.62 14.14 24.62
N LEU A 43 19.81 13.70 25.04
CA LEU A 43 20.24 12.31 24.90
C LEU A 43 19.38 11.35 25.75
N GLN A 44 19.04 11.71 26.99
CA GLN A 44 18.15 10.92 27.84
C GLN A 44 16.75 10.78 27.23
N LYS A 45 16.20 11.87 26.69
CA LYS A 45 14.90 11.82 25.98
C LYS A 45 14.97 10.96 24.73
N PHE A 46 16.07 11.07 23.96
CA PHE A 46 16.25 10.27 22.75
C PHE A 46 16.35 8.77 23.06
N LYS A 47 17.09 8.39 24.11
CA LYS A 47 17.15 6.99 24.57
C LYS A 47 15.79 6.41 24.96
N LYS A 48 14.88 7.23 25.53
CA LYS A 48 13.53 6.79 25.92
C LYS A 48 12.54 6.73 24.77
N THR A 49 12.62 7.66 23.83
CA THR A 49 11.55 7.89 22.83
C THR A 49 11.97 7.58 21.39
N ALA A 50 13.27 7.35 21.15
CA ALA A 50 13.87 7.22 19.82
C ALA A 50 13.52 8.36 18.83
N SER A 51 13.10 9.53 19.35
CA SER A 51 12.59 10.64 18.54
C SER A 51 13.29 11.96 18.91
N THR A 52 13.64 12.71 17.87
CA THR A 52 14.23 14.06 17.98
C THR A 52 13.17 15.16 18.08
N PHE A 53 11.92 14.81 17.74
CA PHE A 53 10.80 15.73 17.72
C PHE A 53 10.25 15.97 19.13
N ASN A 54 9.79 17.20 19.37
CA ASN A 54 8.90 17.44 20.50
C ASN A 54 7.52 16.91 20.13
N ASN A 55 7.05 15.87 20.82
CA ASN A 55 5.61 15.65 20.91
C ASN A 55 5.02 16.93 21.50
N LEU A 56 4.30 17.69 20.68
CA LEU A 56 3.66 18.94 21.08
C LEU A 56 2.62 18.74 22.19
N GLY A 57 2.35 17.48 22.60
CA GLY A 57 1.38 17.10 23.62
C GLY A 57 -0.06 17.45 23.24
N ARG A 58 -0.26 18.03 22.06
CA ARG A 58 -1.57 18.46 21.56
C ARG A 58 -2.18 17.33 20.77
N TYR A 59 -3.32 16.86 21.25
CA TYR A 59 -4.20 16.02 20.45
C TYR A 59 -4.70 16.87 19.27
N VAL A 60 -4.24 16.55 18.06
CA VAL A 60 -4.68 17.20 16.83
C VAL A 60 -5.61 16.25 16.10
N SER A 61 -6.80 16.72 15.74
CA SER A 61 -7.73 15.92 14.97
C SER A 61 -7.12 15.54 13.60
N ALA A 62 -7.43 14.35 13.10
CA ALA A 62 -7.02 13.92 11.77
C ALA A 62 -7.48 14.88 10.65
N GLY A 63 -8.53 15.67 10.89
CA GLY A 63 -8.99 16.72 9.97
C GLY A 63 -8.03 17.90 9.90
N THR A 64 -7.52 18.36 11.04
CA THR A 64 -6.54 19.45 11.10
C THR A 64 -5.23 19.05 10.43
N VAL A 65 -4.75 17.83 10.67
CA VAL A 65 -3.55 17.29 10.00
C VAL A 65 -3.72 17.29 8.48
N ARG A 66 -4.85 16.77 7.98
CA ARG A 66 -5.16 16.77 6.53
C ARG A 66 -5.21 18.17 5.93
N ARG A 67 -5.78 19.15 6.64
CA ARG A 67 -5.89 20.54 6.18
C ARG A 67 -4.52 21.18 5.98
N VAL A 68 -3.63 21.01 6.97
CA VAL A 68 -2.26 21.55 6.92
C VAL A 68 -1.47 20.91 5.79
N LEU A 69 -1.54 19.58 5.64
CA LEU A 69 -0.85 18.86 4.58
C LEU A 69 -1.31 19.29 3.18
N ARG A 70 -2.62 19.47 2.97
CA ARG A 70 -3.17 20.00 1.71
C ARG A 70 -2.70 21.41 1.41
N LYS A 71 -2.70 22.30 2.42
CA LYS A 71 -2.18 23.68 2.26
C LYS A 71 -0.70 23.71 1.87
N ALA A 72 0.08 22.73 2.35
CA ALA A 72 1.48 22.55 1.99
C ALA A 72 1.71 21.80 0.66
N GLY A 73 0.65 21.54 -0.13
CA GLY A 73 0.75 20.89 -1.44
C GLY A 73 0.81 19.36 -1.41
N TYR A 74 0.75 18.74 -0.22
CA TYR A 74 0.66 17.28 -0.07
C TYR A 74 -0.80 16.83 -0.31
N ASN A 75 -1.20 16.86 -1.57
CA ASN A 75 -2.57 16.59 -2.02
C ASN A 75 -2.84 15.10 -2.30
N GLY A 76 -1.79 14.28 -2.35
CA GLY A 76 -1.90 12.84 -2.65
C GLY A 76 -1.97 11.97 -1.40
N ARG A 77 -2.69 10.84 -1.51
CA ARG A 77 -2.20 9.62 -0.87
C ARG A 77 -0.81 9.41 -1.47
N VAL A 78 0.22 9.25 -0.64
CA VAL A 78 1.61 8.96 -1.08
C VAL A 78 1.54 8.08 -2.32
N ALA A 79 2.09 8.54 -3.43
CA ALA A 79 2.14 7.76 -4.66
C ALA A 79 2.77 6.43 -4.29
N ARG A 80 1.96 5.37 -4.19
CA ARG A 80 2.48 4.03 -3.97
C ARG A 80 3.45 3.80 -5.14
N LYS A 81 4.63 3.26 -4.84
CA LYS A 81 5.51 2.68 -5.88
C LYS A 81 4.62 1.96 -6.89
N LYS A 82 4.87 2.11 -8.21
CA LYS A 82 4.03 1.53 -9.27
C LYS A 82 3.84 0.03 -9.02
N ALA A 83 2.76 -0.32 -8.33
CA ALA A 83 2.51 -1.68 -7.89
C ALA A 83 1.83 -2.42 -9.04
N LEU A 84 2.31 -3.63 -9.32
CA LEU A 84 1.62 -4.56 -10.19
C LEU A 84 0.59 -5.30 -9.35
N ASN A 85 -0.68 -5.04 -9.61
CA ASN A 85 -1.79 -5.71 -8.94
C ASN A 85 -2.31 -6.81 -9.87
N CYS A 86 -2.56 -7.99 -9.33
CA CYS A 86 -3.16 -9.11 -10.04
C CYS A 86 -4.37 -9.62 -9.26
N ASP A 87 -5.38 -10.07 -9.99
CA ASP A 87 -6.62 -10.61 -9.43
C ASP A 87 -7.33 -11.50 -10.46
N GLU A 88 -8.23 -12.35 -9.95
CA GLU A 88 -9.10 -13.22 -10.73
C GLU A 88 -10.53 -12.72 -10.66
N SER A 89 -11.20 -12.69 -11.81
CA SER A 89 -12.61 -12.32 -11.85
C SER A 89 -13.40 -13.26 -12.74
N LYS A 90 -14.60 -13.61 -12.25
CA LYS A 90 -15.57 -14.43 -12.96
C LYS A 90 -16.59 -13.53 -13.64
N PHE A 91 -16.75 -13.69 -14.95
CA PHE A 91 -17.76 -13.01 -15.74
C PHE A 91 -18.79 -14.02 -16.23
N ASN A 92 -20.05 -13.81 -15.88
CA ASN A 92 -21.14 -14.66 -16.38
C ASN A 92 -21.44 -14.33 -17.83
N ILE A 93 -21.67 -15.35 -18.66
CA ILE A 93 -22.04 -15.16 -20.07
C ILE A 93 -23.49 -14.69 -20.18
N PHE A 94 -24.37 -15.22 -19.34
CA PHE A 94 -25.78 -14.83 -19.28
C PHE A 94 -26.15 -14.26 -17.90
N GLY A 95 -26.67 -13.03 -17.91
CA GLY A 95 -27.13 -12.34 -16.72
C GLY A 95 -25.98 -11.75 -15.89
N SER A 96 -26.24 -10.62 -15.24
CA SER A 96 -25.31 -10.02 -14.28
C SER A 96 -25.63 -10.50 -12.86
N ASP A 97 -24.61 -10.66 -12.02
CA ASP A 97 -24.79 -10.93 -10.58
C ASP A 97 -25.46 -9.74 -9.83
N GLY A 98 -25.49 -8.57 -10.48
CA GLY A 98 -26.08 -7.35 -9.94
C GLY A 98 -27.61 -7.38 -9.86
N ARG A 99 -28.15 -6.72 -8.85
CA ARG A 99 -29.59 -6.45 -8.74
C ARG A 99 -29.99 -5.39 -9.76
N ARG A 100 -31.01 -5.69 -10.58
CA ARG A 100 -31.60 -4.71 -11.49
C ARG A 100 -32.65 -3.88 -10.75
N MET A 101 -32.50 -2.57 -10.79
CA MET A 101 -33.47 -1.65 -10.19
C MET A 101 -34.65 -1.43 -11.13
N VAL A 102 -35.88 -1.49 -10.59
CA VAL A 102 -37.12 -1.30 -11.34
C VAL A 102 -38.05 -0.38 -10.54
N TRP A 103 -38.68 0.58 -11.21
CA TRP A 103 -39.71 1.43 -10.61
C TRP A 103 -41.04 0.68 -10.57
N ARG A 104 -41.67 0.62 -9.39
CA ARG A 104 -42.94 -0.11 -9.19
C ARG A 104 -43.80 0.53 -8.09
N LYS A 105 -45.10 0.24 -8.12
CA LYS A 105 -46.05 0.69 -7.08
C LYS A 105 -45.83 -0.09 -5.77
N PRO A 106 -46.19 0.48 -4.60
CA PRO A 106 -46.15 -0.25 -3.33
C PRO A 106 -46.88 -1.61 -3.43
N ASN A 107 -46.38 -2.62 -2.71
CA ASN A 107 -46.92 -3.99 -2.67
C ASN A 107 -46.91 -4.80 -3.99
N THR A 108 -46.27 -4.31 -5.06
CA THR A 108 -46.17 -5.05 -6.34
C THR A 108 -44.85 -5.83 -6.50
N SER A 109 -44.21 -6.23 -5.39
CA SER A 109 -42.81 -6.70 -5.42
C SER A 109 -42.57 -7.96 -6.23
N HIS A 110 -43.47 -8.94 -6.10
CA HIS A 110 -43.34 -10.26 -6.71
C HIS A 110 -44.15 -10.40 -8.00
N HIS A 111 -44.68 -9.30 -8.54
CA HIS A 111 -45.46 -9.35 -9.76
C HIS A 111 -44.56 -9.77 -10.94
N PRO A 112 -44.96 -10.76 -11.77
CA PRO A 112 -44.14 -11.30 -12.86
C PRO A 112 -43.60 -10.25 -13.83
N LYS A 113 -44.37 -9.18 -14.06
CA LYS A 113 -43.96 -8.00 -14.85
C LYS A 113 -42.67 -7.32 -14.35
N TYR A 114 -42.36 -7.43 -13.07
CA TYR A 114 -41.21 -6.76 -12.42
C TYR A 114 -40.17 -7.76 -11.91
N THR A 115 -40.31 -9.04 -12.23
CA THR A 115 -39.32 -10.08 -11.91
C THR A 115 -38.71 -10.62 -13.21
N ILE A 116 -37.45 -11.01 -13.14
CA ILE A 116 -36.74 -11.66 -14.25
C ILE A 116 -36.35 -13.05 -13.75
N PRO A 117 -36.63 -14.12 -14.51
CA PRO A 117 -36.16 -15.44 -14.14
C PRO A 117 -34.63 -15.46 -14.09
N THR A 118 -34.07 -15.92 -12.98
CA THR A 118 -32.62 -16.07 -12.81
C THR A 118 -32.22 -17.52 -13.08
N ALA A 119 -31.36 -17.74 -14.07
CA ALA A 119 -30.69 -19.02 -14.24
C ALA A 119 -29.53 -19.11 -13.24
N LYS A 120 -29.59 -20.02 -12.27
CA LYS A 120 -28.53 -20.16 -11.26
C LYS A 120 -27.30 -20.95 -11.73
N HIS A 121 -27.44 -21.80 -12.77
CA HIS A 121 -26.38 -22.77 -13.11
C HIS A 121 -26.20 -23.06 -14.62
N ALA A 122 -27.05 -22.56 -15.51
CA ALA A 122 -27.08 -23.01 -16.91
C ALA A 122 -26.47 -22.03 -17.92
N GLY A 123 -26.04 -20.84 -17.47
CA GLY A 123 -25.55 -19.78 -18.37
C GLY A 123 -24.06 -19.85 -18.70
N GLY A 124 -23.28 -20.62 -17.95
CA GLY A 124 -21.83 -20.59 -18.09
C GLY A 124 -21.20 -19.26 -17.65
N SER A 125 -19.90 -19.33 -17.37
CA SER A 125 -19.10 -18.18 -16.95
C SER A 125 -17.67 -18.38 -17.41
N VAL A 126 -16.98 -17.28 -17.70
CA VAL A 126 -15.55 -17.29 -17.98
C VAL A 126 -14.81 -16.74 -16.76
N MET A 127 -13.72 -17.39 -16.40
CA MET A 127 -12.80 -16.90 -15.38
C MET A 127 -11.61 -16.27 -16.09
N VAL A 128 -11.22 -15.08 -15.64
CA VAL A 128 -10.13 -14.33 -16.25
C VAL A 128 -9.15 -13.91 -15.16
N TRP A 129 -7.88 -14.14 -15.41
CA TRP A 129 -6.78 -13.57 -14.65
C TRP A 129 -6.33 -12.27 -15.31
N GLY A 130 -6.21 -11.22 -14.51
CA GLY A 130 -5.81 -9.91 -15.01
C GLY A 130 -4.81 -9.23 -14.10
N ARG A 131 -4.14 -8.22 -14.67
CA ARG A 131 -3.22 -7.37 -13.92
C ARG A 131 -3.27 -5.93 -14.36
N MET A 132 -2.96 -5.04 -13.45
CA MET A 132 -2.95 -3.62 -13.70
C MET A 132 -1.96 -2.86 -12.83
N THR A 133 -1.47 -1.75 -13.37
CA THR A 133 -0.65 -0.77 -12.68
C THR A 133 -1.29 0.61 -12.85
N ALA A 134 -0.74 1.63 -12.18
CA ALA A 134 -1.14 3.01 -12.41
C ALA A 134 -0.88 3.48 -13.87
N SER A 135 0.03 2.81 -14.59
CA SER A 135 0.33 3.12 -15.99
C SER A 135 -0.71 2.55 -16.97
N GLY A 136 -1.50 1.56 -16.56
CA GLY A 136 -2.45 0.89 -17.43
C GLY A 136 -2.69 -0.58 -17.08
N VAL A 137 -3.46 -1.23 -17.95
CA VAL A 137 -3.87 -2.65 -17.82
C VAL A 137 -2.89 -3.53 -18.59
N GLY A 138 -2.48 -4.64 -17.97
CA GLY A 138 -1.64 -5.65 -18.60
C GLY A 138 -2.46 -6.72 -19.33
N LYS A 139 -1.78 -7.77 -19.80
CA LYS A 139 -2.39 -8.92 -20.45
C LYS A 139 -3.46 -9.58 -19.56
N LEU A 140 -4.60 -9.91 -20.17
CA LEU A 140 -5.67 -10.74 -19.59
C LEU A 140 -5.50 -12.17 -20.09
N VAL A 141 -5.68 -13.15 -19.19
CA VAL A 141 -5.56 -14.58 -19.48
C VAL A 141 -6.87 -15.27 -19.12
N PHE A 142 -7.47 -15.95 -20.08
CA PHE A 142 -8.65 -16.79 -19.84
C PHE A 142 -8.23 -18.07 -19.15
N ILE A 143 -9.00 -18.45 -18.13
CA ILE A 143 -8.81 -19.70 -17.38
C ILE A 143 -9.96 -20.63 -17.75
N ASP A 144 -9.60 -21.80 -18.28
CA ASP A 144 -10.55 -22.86 -18.57
C ASP A 144 -10.89 -23.62 -17.29
N GLY A 145 -12.12 -23.43 -16.80
CA GLY A 145 -12.62 -24.12 -15.61
C GLY A 145 -12.23 -23.46 -14.28
N ILE A 146 -11.95 -24.27 -13.27
CA ILE A 146 -11.59 -23.82 -11.91
C ILE A 146 -10.08 -23.58 -11.86
N MET A 147 -9.67 -22.42 -11.33
CA MET A 147 -8.25 -22.14 -11.15
C MET A 147 -7.67 -22.99 -10.02
N HIS A 148 -6.63 -23.76 -10.34
CA HIS A 148 -5.82 -24.52 -9.39
C HIS A 148 -4.44 -23.88 -9.22
N LYS A 149 -3.77 -24.11 -8.09
CA LYS A 149 -2.41 -23.65 -7.79
C LYS A 149 -1.43 -23.71 -8.97
N MET A 150 -1.37 -24.86 -9.64
CA MET A 150 -0.40 -25.08 -10.73
C MET A 150 -0.72 -24.21 -11.95
N ALA A 151 -2.02 -24.06 -12.28
CA ALA A 151 -2.44 -23.17 -13.35
C ALA A 151 -2.08 -21.72 -13.01
N TYR A 152 -2.29 -21.31 -11.76
CA TYR A 152 -1.91 -19.98 -11.29
C TYR A 152 -0.40 -19.71 -11.42
N LEU A 153 0.43 -20.65 -10.96
CA LEU A 153 1.89 -20.56 -11.09
C LEU A 153 2.31 -20.43 -12.57
N ASN A 154 1.77 -21.26 -13.45
CA ASN A 154 2.07 -21.20 -14.88
C ASN A 154 1.68 -19.85 -15.49
N ILE A 155 0.53 -19.29 -15.10
CA ILE A 155 0.09 -17.96 -15.56
C ILE A 155 1.06 -16.88 -15.07
N LEU A 156 1.49 -16.93 -13.80
CA LEU A 156 2.47 -15.99 -13.26
C LEU A 156 3.80 -16.09 -14.01
N GLN A 157 4.40 -17.27 -14.12
CA GLN A 157 5.68 -17.49 -14.79
C GLN A 157 5.66 -16.98 -16.24
N ASN A 158 4.63 -17.33 -17.01
CA ASN A 158 4.58 -17.03 -18.43
C ASN A 158 4.28 -15.56 -18.72
N ASN A 159 3.58 -14.86 -17.82
CA ASN A 159 3.07 -13.53 -18.13
C ASN A 159 3.77 -12.43 -17.33
N LEU A 160 4.22 -12.66 -16.09
CA LEU A 160 4.62 -11.60 -15.14
C LEU A 160 5.74 -10.70 -15.69
N LYS A 161 6.79 -11.32 -16.23
CA LYS A 161 7.94 -10.61 -16.82
C LYS A 161 7.52 -9.73 -18.00
N GLU A 162 6.82 -10.32 -18.97
CA GLU A 162 6.35 -9.61 -20.17
C GLU A 162 5.48 -8.38 -19.85
N SER A 163 4.65 -8.43 -18.80
CA SER A 163 3.91 -7.23 -18.38
C SER A 163 4.76 -6.18 -17.72
N ALA A 164 5.71 -6.58 -16.88
CA ALA A 164 6.51 -5.63 -16.14
C ALA A 164 7.24 -4.72 -17.14
N ASP A 165 7.79 -5.34 -18.18
CA ASP A 165 8.45 -4.66 -19.29
C ASP A 165 7.46 -3.75 -20.06
N LYS A 166 6.31 -4.30 -20.49
CA LYS A 166 5.30 -3.53 -21.24
C LYS A 166 4.71 -2.35 -20.46
N LEU A 167 4.58 -2.46 -19.14
CA LEU A 167 4.01 -1.43 -18.27
C LEU A 167 5.07 -0.44 -17.75
N GLY A 168 6.32 -0.57 -18.20
CA GLY A 168 7.42 0.30 -17.81
C GLY A 168 7.73 0.22 -16.32
N LEU A 169 7.60 -0.96 -15.73
CA LEU A 169 8.02 -1.22 -14.36
C LEU A 169 9.53 -1.52 -14.37
N VAL A 170 10.30 -0.62 -13.76
CA VAL A 170 11.72 -0.87 -13.46
C VAL A 170 11.87 -1.93 -12.36
N SER A 171 13.05 -2.54 -12.28
CA SER A 171 13.37 -3.56 -11.28
C SER A 171 12.96 -3.15 -9.86
N ASN A 172 12.50 -4.13 -9.07
CA ASN A 172 12.00 -3.96 -7.69
C ASN A 172 10.66 -3.20 -7.56
N PHE A 173 9.65 -3.60 -8.34
CA PHE A 173 8.27 -3.13 -8.18
C PHE A 173 7.49 -3.93 -7.12
N PRO A 174 6.58 -3.30 -6.35
CA PRO A 174 5.70 -4.05 -5.45
C PRO A 174 4.74 -4.92 -6.26
N PHE A 175 4.67 -6.19 -5.91
CA PHE A 175 3.70 -7.13 -6.43
C PHE A 175 2.58 -7.34 -5.42
N GLN A 176 1.33 -7.19 -5.84
CA GLN A 176 0.14 -7.29 -5.00
C GLN A 176 -0.83 -8.31 -5.60
N GLN A 177 -1.28 -9.24 -4.76
CA GLN A 177 -2.33 -10.22 -5.01
C GLN A 177 -3.12 -10.42 -3.70
N ASP A 178 -4.27 -11.09 -3.76
CA ASP A 178 -5.06 -11.39 -2.57
C ASP A 178 -4.45 -12.56 -1.74
N ASN A 179 -5.11 -12.93 -0.64
CA ASN A 179 -4.64 -13.98 0.27
C ASN A 179 -5.35 -15.32 0.02
N ASP A 180 -5.80 -15.61 -1.20
CA ASP A 180 -6.40 -16.91 -1.52
C ASP A 180 -5.44 -18.05 -1.10
N PRO A 181 -5.94 -19.17 -0.53
CA PRO A 181 -5.13 -20.35 -0.23
C PRO A 181 -4.23 -20.79 -1.38
N GLU A 182 -4.70 -20.70 -2.63
CA GLU A 182 -3.95 -21.06 -3.84
C GLU A 182 -2.73 -20.13 -4.04
N HIS A 183 -2.85 -18.85 -3.66
CA HIS A 183 -1.77 -17.85 -3.75
C HIS A 183 -0.79 -17.91 -2.58
N THR A 184 -1.23 -18.46 -1.45
CA THR A 184 -0.46 -18.54 -0.20
C THR A 184 0.26 -19.87 -0.04
N ALA A 185 -0.08 -20.87 -0.86
CA ALA A 185 0.48 -22.21 -0.80
C ALA A 185 2.00 -22.26 -1.08
N PHE A 186 2.68 -23.18 -0.41
CA PHE A 186 4.15 -23.36 -0.46
C PHE A 186 4.67 -23.44 -1.92
N GLY A 187 5.55 -22.53 -2.33
CA GLY A 187 6.04 -22.41 -3.70
C GLY A 187 5.58 -21.15 -4.46
N CYS A 188 4.36 -20.64 -4.23
CA CYS A 188 3.86 -19.42 -4.91
C CYS A 188 4.65 -18.16 -4.52
N LYS A 189 4.93 -17.99 -3.22
CA LYS A 189 5.69 -16.83 -2.71
C LYS A 189 7.15 -16.81 -3.19
N SER A 190 7.77 -17.98 -3.28
CA SER A 190 9.15 -18.14 -3.73
C SER A 190 9.27 -17.86 -5.23
N MET A 191 8.32 -18.32 -6.04
CA MET A 191 8.34 -18.12 -7.48
C MET A 191 8.08 -16.65 -7.86
N ALA A 192 7.13 -15.98 -7.20
CA ALA A 192 6.94 -14.55 -7.37
C ALA A 192 8.20 -13.73 -7.04
N ALA A 193 9.00 -14.18 -6.05
CA ALA A 193 10.28 -13.55 -5.73
C ALA A 193 11.40 -13.91 -6.72
N LEU A 194 11.46 -15.16 -7.19
CA LEU A 194 12.49 -15.66 -8.12
C LEU A 194 12.32 -15.11 -9.55
N SER A 195 11.09 -15.04 -10.05
CA SER A 195 10.78 -14.44 -11.35
C SER A 195 11.12 -12.94 -11.43
N LEU A 196 11.29 -12.28 -10.28
CA LEU A 196 11.70 -10.88 -10.15
C LEU A 196 13.22 -10.72 -9.93
N SER A 197 13.92 -11.76 -9.48
CA SER A 197 15.38 -11.75 -9.28
C SER A 197 16.17 -12.18 -10.52
N GLU A 198 15.58 -12.95 -11.43
CA GLU A 198 16.21 -13.34 -12.72
C GLU A 198 16.17 -12.22 -13.78
N SER A 199 15.90 -10.99 -13.36
CA SER A 199 15.86 -9.77 -14.18
C SER A 199 16.98 -8.77 -13.85
N THR A 200 18.02 -9.21 -13.14
CA THR A 200 19.31 -8.52 -13.01
C THR A 200 20.35 -9.10 -13.95
#